data_AF-A0A797I5A0-F1
#
_entry.id   AF-A0A797I5A0-F1
#
_cell.length_a   1.000
_cell.length_b   1.000
_cell.length_c   1.000
_cell.angle_alpha   90.00
_cell.angle_beta   90.00
_cell.angle_gamma   90.00
#
_symmetry.space_group_name_H-M   'P 1'
#
loop_
_entity.id
_entity.type
_entity.pdbx_description
1 polymer ?
#
loop_
_entity_poly.entity_id
_entity_poly.type
_entity_poly.pdbx_seq_one_letter_code
_entity_poly.pdbx_strand_id
1 'polypeptide(L)'
;QNRLNTIDPARIKLYSETVRVWNQSRGSAGARALADMLIQNGIPMSSCRARRLMKHLNLRSAQPGKYQYKNARQEHTSLPSLLECRFSVLEAEQVWILK
;
A
#
# COMPACT_ATOMS: atom_id res chain seq x y z
N GLN A 1 28.91 -23.01 19.55
CA GLN A 1 27.77 -23.95 19.58
C GLN A 1 27.27 -24.15 18.15
N ASN A 2 27.75 -25.22 17.49
CA ASN A 2 27.37 -25.62 16.14
C ASN A 2 25.88 -26.02 16.11
N ARG A 3 25.01 -25.16 15.58
CA ARG A 3 23.67 -25.61 15.14
C ARG A 3 23.88 -26.22 13.77
N LEU A 4 23.65 -27.52 13.66
CA LEU A 4 23.68 -28.28 12.42
C LEU A 4 23.10 -27.45 11.27
N ASN A 5 23.91 -27.20 10.23
CA ASN A 5 23.59 -26.44 9.02
C ASN A 5 22.59 -27.18 8.11
N THR A 6 21.62 -27.89 8.70
CA THR A 6 20.57 -28.57 7.96
C THR A 6 19.55 -27.52 7.57
N ILE A 7 19.58 -27.14 6.30
CA ILE A 7 18.65 -26.17 5.74
C ILE A 7 17.26 -26.82 5.71
N ASP A 8 16.36 -26.38 6.60
CA ASP A 8 14.98 -26.85 6.64
C ASP A 8 14.25 -26.42 5.35
N PRO A 9 13.80 -27.34 4.49
CA PRO A 9 13.14 -27.01 3.23
C PRO A 9 11.85 -26.22 3.42
N ALA A 10 11.11 -26.45 4.52
CA ALA A 10 9.91 -25.70 4.83
C ALA A 10 10.23 -24.23 5.12
N ARG A 11 11.37 -23.99 5.76
CA ARG A 11 11.87 -22.66 6.08
C ARG A 11 12.32 -21.91 4.84
N ILE A 12 12.99 -22.57 3.90
CA ILE A 12 13.34 -21.99 2.59
C ILE A 12 12.07 -21.56 1.86
N LYS A 13 11.08 -22.46 1.77
CA LYS A 13 9.81 -22.19 1.09
C LYS A 13 9.09 -21.00 1.71
N LEU A 14 9.08 -20.91 3.03
CA LEU A 14 8.50 -19.75 3.73
C LEU A 14 9.23 -18.45 3.38
N TYR A 15 10.55 -18.47 3.29
CA TYR A 15 11.36 -17.29 2.97
C TYR A 15 11.16 -16.85 1.52
N SER A 16 11.16 -17.80 0.58
CA SER A 16 10.91 -17.50 -0.84
C SER A 16 9.51 -16.92 -1.05
N GLU A 17 8.49 -17.50 -0.41
CA GLU A 17 7.12 -16.99 -0.48
C GLU A 17 6.98 -15.59 0.13
N THR A 18 7.66 -15.34 1.25
CA THR A 18 7.66 -14.03 1.90
C THR A 18 8.25 -12.95 0.99
N VAL A 19 9.39 -13.24 0.35
CA VAL A 19 10.03 -12.31 -0.59
C VAL A 19 9.16 -12.12 -1.85
N ARG A 20 8.56 -13.20 -2.37
CA ARG A 20 7.65 -13.15 -3.53
C ARG A 20 6.47 -12.21 -3.26
N VAL A 21 5.79 -12.39 -2.13
CA VAL A 21 4.64 -11.57 -1.71
C VAL A 21 5.05 -10.12 -1.46
N TRP A 22 6.18 -9.87 -0.80
CA TRP A 22 6.67 -8.52 -0.59
C TRP A 22 7.00 -7.81 -1.91
N ASN A 23 7.61 -8.51 -2.87
CA ASN A 23 7.87 -7.98 -4.22
C ASN A 23 6.58 -7.69 -5.00
N GLN A 24 5.54 -8.53 -4.87
CA GLN A 24 4.23 -8.29 -5.47
C GLN A 24 3.62 -6.95 -5.02
N SER A 25 3.87 -6.57 -3.76
CA SER A 25 3.45 -5.28 -3.20
C SER A 25 4.35 -4.09 -3.58
N ARG A 26 5.41 -4.31 -4.38
CA ARG A 26 6.46 -3.32 -4.69
C ARG A 26 7.10 -2.71 -3.43
N GLY A 27 7.26 -3.51 -2.38
CA GLY A 27 7.86 -3.09 -1.12
C GLY A 27 6.94 -2.29 -0.18
N SER A 28 5.67 -2.10 -0.53
CA SER A 28 4.71 -1.39 0.31
C SER A 28 4.11 -2.26 1.41
N ALA A 29 4.09 -3.60 1.26
CA ALA A 29 3.46 -4.49 2.23
C ALA A 29 4.18 -4.47 3.59
N GLY A 30 3.48 -3.96 4.59
CA GLY A 30 3.82 -4.11 6.00
C GLY A 30 3.47 -5.49 6.55
N ALA A 31 3.84 -5.75 7.80
CA ALA A 31 3.69 -7.07 8.43
C ALA A 31 2.25 -7.61 8.45
N ARG A 32 1.24 -6.74 8.49
CA ARG A 32 -0.18 -7.16 8.47
C ARG A 32 -0.60 -7.60 7.08
N ALA A 33 -0.43 -6.73 6.08
CA ALA A 33 -0.69 -7.06 4.68
C ALA A 33 0.08 -8.30 4.22
N LEU A 34 1.35 -8.44 4.63
CA LEU A 34 2.17 -9.59 4.30
C LEU A 34 1.65 -10.88 4.96
N ALA A 35 1.15 -10.82 6.20
CA ALA A 35 0.51 -11.97 6.83
C ALA A 35 -0.79 -12.36 6.11
N ASP A 36 -1.62 -11.38 5.75
CA ASP A 36 -2.87 -11.62 5.03
C ASP A 36 -2.61 -12.24 3.65
N MET A 37 -1.62 -11.74 2.92
CA MET A 37 -1.19 -12.31 1.63
C MET A 37 -0.60 -13.73 1.78
N LEU A 38 0.14 -14.01 2.84
CA LEU A 38 0.63 -15.36 3.12
C LEU A 38 -0.52 -16.33 3.47
N ILE A 39 -1.52 -15.87 4.23
CA ILE A 39 -2.74 -16.64 4.52
C ILE A 39 -3.50 -16.95 3.23
N GLN A 40 -3.63 -15.98 2.32
CA GLN A 40 -4.24 -16.18 1.00
C GLN A 40 -3.49 -17.23 0.16
N ASN A 41 -2.17 -17.33 0.34
CA ASN A 41 -1.33 -18.37 -0.28
C ASN A 41 -1.33 -19.71 0.50
N GLY A 42 -2.22 -19.89 1.49
CA GLY A 42 -2.35 -21.11 2.28
C GLY A 42 -1.32 -21.28 3.40
N ILE A 43 -0.55 -20.23 3.72
CA ILE A 43 0.45 -20.25 4.80
C ILE A 43 -0.13 -19.53 6.03
N PRO A 44 -0.53 -20.26 7.09
CA PRO A 44 -1.12 -19.64 8.27
C PRO A 44 -0.08 -18.79 8.99
N MET A 45 -0.29 -17.47 8.99
CA MET A 45 0.68 -16.49 9.48
C MET A 45 0.02 -15.42 10.34
N SER A 46 0.60 -15.14 11.50
CA SER A 46 0.19 -13.98 12.30
C SER A 46 1.02 -12.75 11.96
N SER A 47 0.45 -11.56 12.09
CA SER A 47 1.16 -10.29 11.83
C SER A 47 2.42 -10.12 12.69
N CYS A 48 2.42 -10.60 13.94
CA CYS A 48 3.59 -10.58 14.82
C CYS A 48 4.71 -11.53 14.35
N ARG A 49 4.35 -12.69 13.76
CA ARG A 49 5.33 -13.61 13.16
C ARG A 49 5.87 -13.04 11.84
N ALA A 50 5.00 -12.51 10.99
CA ALA A 50 5.39 -11.82 9.76
C ALA A 50 6.35 -10.64 10.05
N ARG A 51 6.11 -9.85 11.10
CA ARG A 51 7.04 -8.77 11.52
C ARG A 51 8.42 -9.29 11.88
N ARG A 52 8.51 -10.40 12.65
CA ARG A 52 9.79 -11.03 13.00
C ARG A 52 10.49 -11.58 11.76
N LEU A 53 9.72 -12.15 10.84
CA LEU A 53 10.21 -12.68 9.57
C LEU A 53 10.77 -11.57 8.67
N MET A 54 10.06 -10.45 8.52
CA MET A 54 10.54 -9.28 7.80
C MET A 54 11.85 -8.76 8.39
N LYS A 55 11.96 -8.65 9.71
CA LYS A 55 13.22 -8.25 10.38
C LYS A 55 14.37 -9.23 10.08
N HIS A 56 14.09 -10.54 10.11
CA HIS A 56 15.09 -11.57 9.83
C HIS A 56 15.57 -11.51 8.37
N LEU A 57 14.67 -11.24 7.43
CA LEU A 57 14.96 -11.10 6.00
C LEU A 57 15.38 -9.68 5.59
N ASN A 58 15.54 -8.77 6.56
CA ASN A 58 15.84 -7.36 6.35
C ASN A 58 14.88 -6.64 5.37
N LEU A 59 13.61 -7.06 5.34
CA LEU A 59 12.55 -6.45 4.55
C LEU A 59 11.95 -5.27 5.30
N ARG A 60 11.86 -4.12 4.63
CA ARG A 60 11.23 -2.92 5.19
C ARG A 60 10.07 -2.51 4.29
N SER A 61 8.94 -2.20 4.90
CA SER A 61 7.83 -1.57 4.20
C SER A 61 8.14 -0.09 4.06
N ALA A 62 8.06 0.41 2.82
CA ALA A 62 8.16 1.83 2.53
C ALA A 62 7.01 2.23 1.60
N GLN A 63 6.41 3.39 1.85
CA GLN A 63 5.51 3.98 0.88
C GLN A 63 6.31 4.34 -0.37
N PRO A 64 5.76 4.14 -1.58
CA PRO A 64 6.38 4.69 -2.79
C PRO A 64 6.58 6.20 -2.57
N GLY A 65 7.79 6.67 -2.88
CA GLY A 65 8.15 8.08 -2.70
C GLY A 65 7.24 9.01 -3.50
N LYS A 66 7.32 10.31 -3.20
CA LYS A 66 6.53 11.34 -3.89
C LYS A 66 6.65 11.17 -5.39
N TYR A 67 5.51 11.12 -6.05
CA TYR A 67 5.44 10.83 -7.47
C TYR A 67 6.18 11.90 -8.28
N GLN A 68 7.08 11.47 -9.18
CA GLN A 68 7.88 12.37 -10.02
C GLN A 68 7.13 12.89 -11.24
N TYR A 69 5.82 12.68 -11.32
CA TYR A 69 5.06 13.27 -12.43
C TYR A 69 5.24 14.79 -12.42
N LYS A 70 5.59 15.31 -13.60
CA LYS A 70 5.61 16.73 -13.85
C LYS A 70 4.22 17.25 -13.52
N ASN A 71 4.13 18.18 -12.58
CA ASN A 71 2.90 18.94 -12.35
C ASN A 71 2.50 19.53 -13.71
N ALA A 72 1.42 19.01 -14.29
CA ALA A 72 0.86 19.56 -15.50
C ALA A 72 0.29 20.95 -15.16
N ARG A 73 1.14 21.98 -15.24
CA ARG A 73 0.72 23.39 -15.28
C ARG A 73 0.08 23.77 -16.61
N GLN A 74 -0.10 22.80 -17.50
CA GLN A 74 -0.74 23.03 -18.79
C GLN A 74 -2.24 22.96 -18.58
N GLU A 75 -2.87 24.13 -18.54
CA GLU A 75 -4.29 24.26 -18.71
C GLU A 75 -4.70 23.58 -20.02
N HIS A 76 -5.81 22.85 -19.99
CA HIS A 76 -6.32 22.15 -21.17
C HIS A 76 -6.95 23.19 -22.12
N THR A 77 -6.16 23.79 -23.02
CA THR A 77 -6.60 24.87 -23.92
C THR A 77 -7.60 24.42 -25.01
N SER A 78 -8.08 23.18 -25.02
CA SER A 78 -8.93 22.66 -26.11
C SER A 78 -10.27 22.07 -25.68
N LEU A 79 -10.82 22.48 -24.54
CA LEU A 79 -12.27 22.39 -24.34
C LEU A 79 -12.79 23.77 -23.96
N PRO A 80 -13.72 24.37 -24.73
CA PRO A 80 -14.53 25.45 -24.17
C PRO A 80 -15.16 24.89 -22.91
N SER A 81 -14.95 25.60 -21.80
CA SER A 81 -15.44 25.18 -20.49
C SER A 81 -16.97 24.99 -20.57
N LEU A 82 -17.43 23.74 -20.61
CA LEU A 82 -18.83 23.39 -20.28
C LEU A 82 -19.12 23.66 -18.79
N LEU A 83 -18.07 24.03 -18.05
CA LEU A 83 -18.01 24.48 -16.66
C LEU A 83 -18.22 26.00 -16.50
N GLU A 84 -18.76 26.68 -17.52
CA GLU A 84 -19.81 27.67 -17.22
C GLU A 84 -21.01 26.88 -16.68
N CYS A 85 -20.80 26.26 -15.51
CA CYS A 85 -21.83 25.85 -14.61
C CYS A 85 -22.72 27.07 -14.50
N ARG A 86 -23.89 26.99 -15.12
CA ARG A 86 -25.05 27.84 -14.83
C ARG A 86 -25.43 27.57 -13.38
N PHE A 87 -24.57 27.95 -12.47
CA PHE A 87 -24.84 27.99 -11.05
C PHE A 87 -25.54 29.32 -10.80
N SER A 88 -26.73 29.44 -11.38
CA SER A 88 -27.67 30.48 -11.03
C SER A 88 -28.25 30.08 -9.68
N VAL A 89 -27.59 30.49 -8.60
CA VAL A 89 -28.18 30.45 -7.27
C VAL A 89 -29.37 31.41 -7.31
N LEU A 90 -30.58 30.85 -7.43
CA LEU A 90 -31.81 31.63 -7.46
C LEU A 90 -32.23 32.11 -6.06
N GLU A 91 -31.61 31.64 -4.99
CA GLU A 91 -31.98 32.06 -3.64
C GLU A 91 -30.76 32.19 -2.73
N ALA A 92 -30.60 33.38 -2.15
CA ALA A 92 -29.56 33.69 -1.20
C ALA A 92 -29.69 32.81 0.06
N GLU A 93 -28.53 32.44 0.59
CA GLU A 93 -28.33 31.60 1.76
C GLU A 93 -29.29 31.92 2.92
N GLN A 94 -30.17 30.98 3.26
CA GLN A 94 -30.87 31.01 4.54
C GLN A 94 -29.85 30.70 5.65
N VAL A 95 -29.44 31.76 6.35
CA VAL A 95 -28.59 31.72 7.54
C VAL A 95 -29.21 30.78 8.58
N TRP A 96 -28.48 29.73 8.96
CA TRP A 96 -28.83 28.87 10.08
C TRP A 96 -28.54 29.60 11.38
N ILE A 97 -29.47 30.46 11.83
CA ILE A 97 -29.41 30.99 13.19
C ILE A 97 -29.86 29.86 14.12
N LEU A 98 -28.89 29.22 14.78
CA LEU A 98 -29.12 28.33 15.91
C LEU A 98 -29.74 29.15 17.05
N LYS A 99 -30.84 28.64 17.60
CA LYS A 99 -31.46 29.13 18.84
C LYS A 99 -31.08 28.20 20.00
#